data_AF-A0A561VFI6-F1
#
_entry.id   AF-A0A561VFI6-F1
#
_cell.length_a   1.000
_cell.length_b   1.000
_cell.length_c   1.000
_cell.angle_alpha   90.00
_cell.angle_beta   90.00
_cell.angle_gamma   90.00
#
_symmetry.space_group_name_H-M   'P 1'
#
loop_
_entity.id
_entity.type
_entity.pdbx_description
1 polymer ?
#
loop_
_entity_poly.entity_id
_entity_poly.type
_entity_poly.pdbx_seq_one_letter_code
_entity_poly.pdbx_strand_id
1 'polypeptide(L)' 'MHDPQYRVSVAWQNTAYNQPPHTGYFIGDGMGTPPTPNIYLR' A
#
# COMPACT_ATOMS: atom_id res chain seq x y z
N MET A 1 -2.81 2.91 5.54
CA MET A 1 -2.56 1.50 5.90
C MET A 1 -3.66 0.53 5.42
N HIS A 2 -4.56 0.94 4.53
CA HIS A 2 -5.67 0.08 4.06
C HIS A 2 -5.50 -0.42 2.62
N ASP A 3 -4.42 -0.04 1.94
CA ASP A 3 -4.00 -0.73 0.74
C ASP A 3 -3.25 -2.03 1.14
N PRO A 4 -3.65 -3.21 0.63
CA PRO A 4 -3.08 -4.48 1.05
C PRO A 4 -1.59 -4.61 0.72
N GLN A 5 -1.14 -4.12 -0.44
CA GLN A 5 0.26 -4.17 -0.85
C GLN A 5 1.13 -3.26 0.00
N TYR A 6 0.69 -2.02 0.21
CA TYR A 6 1.37 -1.04 1.04
C TYR A 6 1.45 -1.53 2.49
N ARG A 7 0.37 -2.10 3.03
CA ARG A 7 0.32 -2.61 4.40
C ARG A 7 1.33 -3.74 4.62
N VAL A 8 1.40 -4.70 3.69
CA VAL A 8 2.40 -5.77 3.76
C VAL A 8 3.80 -5.19 3.61
N SER A 9 3.97 -4.20 2.72
CA SER A 9 5.26 -3.54 2.50
C SER A 9 5.81 -2.85 3.74
N VAL A 10 4.96 -2.16 4.49
CA VAL A 10 5.38 -1.57 5.77
C VAL A 10 5.76 -2.65 6.79
N ALA A 11 5.05 -3.78 6.81
CA ALA A 11 5.35 -4.85 7.77
C ALA A 11 6.71 -5.54 7.54
N TRP A 12 7.21 -5.59 6.31
CA TRP A 12 8.54 -6.15 6.02
C TRP A 12 9.63 -5.09 5.87
N GLN A 13 9.32 -3.79 5.93
CA GLN A 13 10.27 -2.71 5.68
C GLN A 13 11.57 -2.81 6.51
N ASN A 14 11.51 -3.37 7.72
CA ASN A 14 12.66 -3.57 8.60
C ASN A 14 13.56 -4.78 8.22
N THR A 15 13.25 -5.49 7.14
CA THR A 15 13.95 -6.71 6.73
C THR A 15 15.08 -6.38 5.76
N ALA A 16 16.29 -6.85 6.08
CA ALA A 16 17.50 -6.65 5.28
C ALA A 16 17.72 -5.16 4.93
N TYR A 17 17.89 -4.83 3.64
CA TYR A 17 17.98 -3.44 3.19
C TYR A 17 16.59 -2.87 2.97
N ASN A 18 16.16 -1.99 3.89
CA ASN A 18 14.85 -1.37 3.86
C ASN A 18 14.52 -0.80 2.48
N GLN A 19 13.54 -1.39 1.81
CA GLN A 19 13.00 -0.86 0.55
C GLN A 19 11.78 0.02 0.82
N PRO A 20 11.51 1.01 -0.03
CA PRO A 20 10.31 1.81 0.08
C PRO A 20 9.05 0.97 -0.19
N PRO A 21 7.94 1.20 0.53
CA PRO A 21 6.68 0.54 0.26
C PRO A 21 5.97 1.15 -0.94
N HIS A 22 5.24 0.33 -1.70
CA HIS A 22 4.45 0.75 -2.86
C HIS A 22 3.00 0.34 -2.72
N THR A 23 2.07 1.15 -3.22
CA THR A 23 0.64 0.85 -3.28
C THR A 23 0.29 -0.11 -4.41
N GLY A 24 -0.81 -0.86 -4.26
CA GLY A 24 -1.35 -1.75 -5.29
C GLY A 24 -2.01 -1.05 -6.48
N TYR A 25 -2.06 0.29 -6.44
CA TYR A 25 -2.58 1.15 -7.51
C TYR A 25 -1.61 2.30 -7.74
N PHE A 26 -1.69 2.91 -8.93
CA PHE A 26 -0.88 4.06 -9.30
C PHE A 26 -1.25 5.28 -8.44
N ILE A 27 -0.24 5.89 -7.81
CA ILE A 27 -0.33 7.18 -7.12
C ILE A 27 0.61 8.13 -7.82
N GLY A 28 0.05 9.15 -8.46
CA GLY A 28 0.81 10.14 -9.22
C GLY A 28 -0.09 11.06 -10.02
N ASP A 29 0.54 11.92 -10.82
CA ASP A 29 -0.17 12.84 -11.72
C ASP A 29 -1.03 12.05 -12.72
N GLY A 30 -2.27 12.51 -12.93
CA GLY A 30 -3.23 11.83 -13.79
C GLY A 30 -3.88 10.55 -13.23
N MET A 31 -3.75 10.25 -11.93
CA MET A 31 -4.42 9.09 -11.34
C MET A 31 -5.95 9.26 -11.31
N GLY A 32 -6.68 8.16 -11.53
CA GLY A 32 -8.13 8.09 -11.29
C GLY A 32 -8.48 8.02 -9.80
N THR A 33 -9.77 8.01 -9.47
CA THR A 33 -10.21 7.77 -8.09
C THR A 33 -9.82 6.35 -7.67
N PRO A 34 -9.05 6.18 -6.57
CA PRO A 34 -8.62 4.86 -6.14
C PRO A 34 -9.81 3.99 -5.69
N PRO A 35 -9.73 2.65 -5.81
CA PRO A 35 -10.80 1.76 -5.39
C PRO A 35 -11.03 1.87 -3.88
N THR A 36 -12.29 1.72 -3.46
CA THR A 36 -12.60 1.60 -2.03
C THR A 36 -11.95 0.33 -1.48
N PRO A 37 -11.14 0.41 -0.41
CA PRO A 37 -10.50 -0.77 0.17
C PRO A 37 -11.53 -1.81 0.62
N ASN A 38 -11.40 -3.06 0.14
CA ASN A 38 -12.23 -4.18 0.60
C ASN A 38 -11.67 -4.72 1.92
N ILE A 39 -12.07 -4.11 3.04
CA ILE A 39 -11.60 -4.46 4.38
C ILE A 39 -12.76 -4.50 5.38
N TYR A 40 -12.60 -5.31 6.43
CA TYR A 40 -13.47 -5.34 7.60
C TYR A 40 -12.67 -4.93 8.83
N LEU A 41 -13.24 -4.06 9.67
CA LEU A 41 -12.64 -3.64 10.94
C LEU A 41 -13.27 -4.46 12.08
N ARG A 42 -12.46 -4.80 13.08
CA ARG A 42 -12.89 -5.50 14.31
C ARG A 42 -13.04 -4.53 15.45
#